data_AF-A0A3R7LDR2-F1
#
_entry.id   AF-A0A3R7LDR2-F1
#
_cell.length_a   1.000
_cell.length_b   1.000
_cell.length_c   1.000
_cell.angle_alpha   90.00
_cell.angle_beta   90.00
_cell.angle_gamma   90.00
#
_symmetry.space_group_name_H-M   'P 1'
#
loop_
_entity.id
_entity.type
_entity.pdbx_description
1 polymer ?
#
loop_
_entity_poly.entity_id
_entity_poly.type
_entity_poly.pdbx_seq_one_letter_code
_entity_poly.pdbx_strand_id
1 'polypeptide(L)'
;MAASGLPATAAASPCDARAVDAQLLYNSCEAAAVARLRRGHRHVTATRVCAGAVAACVAGAGLIASWQHRRIYRVWRLRHPARVAQQRRLMWALAAAGVTLLLFLLSPVGFMAQHEARLREVRQLDGIAVQALMLKRRYAALSSRATADSAAAYECCEEAWAALLKERVAIDENV
;
A
#
# COMPACT_ATOMS: atom_id res chain seq x y z
N MET A 1 21.45 8.75 -53.24
CA MET A 1 21.03 8.55 -51.84
C MET A 1 20.31 9.81 -51.39
N ALA A 2 18.98 9.84 -51.55
CA ALA A 2 18.16 10.97 -51.12
C ALA A 2 17.78 10.73 -49.65
N ALA A 3 18.31 11.55 -48.75
CA ALA A 3 17.85 11.61 -47.38
C ALA A 3 16.45 12.24 -47.39
N SER A 4 15.42 11.40 -47.29
CA SER A 4 14.03 11.81 -47.06
C SER A 4 13.92 12.37 -45.65
N GLY A 5 14.26 13.65 -45.48
CA GLY A 5 13.93 14.40 -44.28
C GLY A 5 12.42 14.55 -44.19
N LEU A 6 11.79 13.82 -43.27
CA LEU A 6 10.40 14.08 -42.90
C LEU A 6 10.28 15.55 -42.44
N PRO A 7 9.24 16.29 -42.89
CA PRO A 7 9.05 17.67 -42.45
C PRO A 7 8.84 17.67 -40.93
N ALA A 8 9.47 18.63 -40.25
CA ALA A 8 9.41 18.80 -38.79
C ALA A 8 7.98 18.74 -38.21
N THR A 9 6.98 19.13 -39.00
CA THR A 9 5.55 19.09 -38.65
C THR A 9 4.95 17.67 -38.62
N ALA A 10 5.48 16.73 -39.40
CA ALA A 10 5.01 15.34 -39.43
C ALA A 10 5.57 14.49 -38.28
N ALA A 11 6.73 14.87 -37.73
CA ALA A 11 7.31 14.23 -36.53
C ALA A 11 6.73 14.80 -35.22
N ALA A 12 6.19 16.03 -35.25
CA ALA A 12 5.55 16.65 -34.10
C ALA A 12 4.24 15.94 -33.69
N SER A 13 3.39 15.56 -34.65
CA SER A 13 2.11 14.91 -34.37
C SER A 13 2.19 13.55 -33.63
N PRO A 14 3.09 12.60 -33.97
CA PRO A 14 3.23 11.36 -33.19
C PRO A 14 3.85 11.59 -31.81
N CYS A 15 4.82 12.52 -31.68
CA CYS A 15 5.41 12.86 -30.39
C CYS A 15 4.39 13.47 -29.43
N ASP A 16 3.52 14.35 -29.94
CA ASP A 16 2.47 14.97 -29.14
C ASP A 16 1.41 13.94 -28.71
N ALA A 17 1.02 13.03 -29.61
CA ALA A 17 0.13 11.91 -29.26
C ALA A 17 0.75 11.02 -28.16
N ARG A 18 2.03 10.67 -28.27
CA ARG A 18 2.74 9.89 -27.24
C ARG A 18 2.91 10.63 -25.93
N ALA A 19 3.11 11.95 -25.97
CA ALA A 19 3.15 12.76 -24.76
C ALA A 19 1.79 12.78 -24.03
N VAL A 20 0.68 12.74 -24.77
CA VAL A 20 -0.68 12.59 -24.22
C VAL A 20 -0.87 11.19 -23.65
N ASP A 21 -0.47 10.13 -24.36
CA ASP A 21 -0.55 8.74 -23.86
C ASP A 21 0.23 8.58 -22.55
N ALA A 22 1.45 9.13 -22.48
CA ALA A 22 2.26 9.11 -21.27
C ALA A 22 1.60 9.86 -20.10
N GLN A 23 0.88 10.96 -20.38
CA GLN A 23 0.11 11.67 -19.37
C GLN A 23 -1.10 10.86 -18.88
N LEU A 24 -1.81 10.19 -19.79
CA LEU A 24 -2.93 9.31 -19.44
C LEU A 24 -2.46 8.14 -18.58
N LEU A 25 -1.31 7.56 -18.91
CA LEU A 25 -0.71 6.49 -18.13
C LEU A 25 -0.35 6.97 -16.72
N TYR A 26 0.28 8.13 -16.60
CA TYR A 26 0.55 8.77 -15.30
C TYR A 26 -0.75 8.93 -14.48
N ASN A 27 -1.78 9.55 -15.05
CA ASN A 27 -3.06 9.76 -14.36
C ASN A 27 -3.70 8.44 -13.92
N SER A 28 -3.61 7.39 -14.76
CA SER A 28 -4.12 6.06 -14.43
C SER A 28 -3.35 5.39 -13.30
N CYS A 29 -2.02 5.55 -13.27
CA CYS A 29 -1.16 5.06 -12.19
C CYS A 29 -1.46 5.76 -10.87
N GLU A 30 -1.61 7.09 -10.90
CA GLU A 30 -1.97 7.88 -9.71
C GLU A 30 -3.35 7.46 -9.16
N ALA A 31 -4.35 7.33 -10.03
CA ALA A 31 -5.68 6.88 -9.62
C ALA A 31 -5.64 5.47 -8.99
N ALA A 32 -4.88 4.54 -9.59
CA ALA A 32 -4.70 3.20 -9.06
C ALA A 32 -3.96 3.20 -7.71
N ALA A 33 -2.90 4.00 -7.57
CA ALA A 33 -2.15 4.16 -6.33
C ALA A 33 -3.04 4.70 -5.21
N VAL A 34 -3.81 5.76 -5.48
CA VAL A 34 -4.76 6.35 -4.52
C VAL A 34 -5.83 5.34 -4.11
N ALA A 35 -6.39 4.58 -5.05
CA ALA A 35 -7.38 3.55 -4.76
C ALA A 35 -6.79 2.45 -3.85
N ARG A 36 -5.55 2.01 -4.10
CA ARG A 36 -4.85 1.02 -3.28
C ARG A 36 -4.53 1.55 -1.89
N LEU A 37 -4.06 2.79 -1.75
CA LEU A 37 -3.80 3.43 -0.46
C LEU A 37 -5.08 3.59 0.37
N ARG A 38 -6.20 3.98 -0.25
CA ARG A 38 -7.50 4.07 0.43
C ARG A 38 -7.97 2.73 0.98
N ARG A 39 -7.78 1.63 0.23
CA ARG A 39 -8.05 0.27 0.71
C ARG A 39 -7.09 -0.11 1.83
N GLY A 40 -5.80 0.20 1.68
CA GLY A 40 -4.74 -0.02 2.67
C GLY A 40 -5.00 0.64 4.02
N HIS A 41 -5.62 1.83 4.03
CA HIS A 41 -5.96 2.55 5.25
C HIS A 41 -6.92 1.78 6.18
N ARG A 42 -7.77 0.92 5.61
CA ARG A 42 -8.66 0.04 6.39
C ARG A 42 -7.87 -0.98 7.21
N HIS A 43 -6.73 -1.46 6.70
CA HIS A 43 -5.87 -2.37 7.45
C HIS A 43 -5.15 -1.64 8.59
N VAL A 44 -4.68 -0.42 8.36
CA VAL A 44 -4.05 0.40 9.43
C VAL A 44 -5.04 0.71 10.55
N THR A 45 -6.27 1.08 10.20
CA THR A 45 -7.33 1.32 11.20
C THR A 45 -7.70 0.03 11.94
N ALA A 46 -7.82 -1.11 11.24
CA ALA A 46 -8.03 -2.41 11.87
C ALA A 46 -6.89 -2.77 12.85
N THR A 47 -5.62 -2.58 12.46
CA THR A 47 -4.45 -2.78 13.34
C THR A 47 -4.55 -1.93 14.60
N ARG A 48 -4.91 -0.64 14.47
CA ARG A 48 -5.07 0.27 15.62
C ARG A 48 -6.19 -0.18 16.55
N VAL A 49 -7.33 -0.59 16.00
CA VAL A 49 -8.45 -1.11 16.80
C VAL A 49 -8.05 -2.40 17.52
N CYS A 50 -7.38 -3.33 16.83
CA CYS A 50 -6.87 -4.56 17.43
C CYS A 50 -5.85 -4.27 18.54
N ALA A 51 -4.91 -3.35 18.33
CA ALA A 51 -3.94 -2.94 19.35
C ALA A 51 -4.63 -2.32 20.57
N GLY A 52 -5.63 -1.46 20.37
CA GLY A 52 -6.48 -0.92 21.44
C GLY A 52 -7.24 -2.02 22.19
N ALA A 53 -7.78 -3.01 21.48
CA ALA A 53 -8.45 -4.16 22.07
C ALA A 53 -7.51 -5.02 22.92
N VAL A 54 -6.27 -5.25 22.45
CA VAL A 54 -5.23 -5.93 23.25
C VAL A 54 -4.95 -5.15 24.54
N ALA A 55 -4.73 -3.84 24.45
CA ALA A 55 -4.49 -3.00 25.62
C ALA A 55 -5.65 -3.05 26.61
N ALA A 56 -6.90 -2.99 26.12
CA ALA A 56 -8.10 -3.11 26.95
C ALA A 56 -8.21 -4.48 27.62
N CYS A 57 -7.91 -5.57 26.91
CA CYS A 57 -7.92 -6.93 27.47
C CYS A 57 -6.89 -7.09 28.58
N VAL A 58 -5.66 -6.62 28.36
CA VAL A 58 -4.57 -6.68 29.35
C VAL A 58 -4.89 -5.80 30.56
N ALA A 59 -5.38 -4.58 30.34
CA ALA A 59 -5.80 -3.68 31.42
C ALA A 59 -6.95 -4.28 32.25
N GLY A 60 -7.97 -4.86 31.59
CA GLY A 60 -9.08 -5.53 32.26
C GLY A 60 -8.63 -6.72 33.09
N ALA A 61 -7.77 -7.58 32.55
CA ALA A 61 -7.19 -8.71 33.29
C ALA A 61 -6.36 -8.24 34.49
N GLY A 62 -5.54 -7.20 34.31
CA GLY A 62 -4.75 -6.58 35.38
C GLY A 62 -5.61 -5.96 36.47
N LEU A 63 -6.71 -5.30 36.10
CA LEU A 63 -7.64 -4.70 37.05
C LEU A 63 -8.32 -5.79 37.91
N ILE A 64 -8.80 -6.88 37.29
CA ILE A 64 -9.38 -8.03 37.99
C ILE A 64 -8.35 -8.67 38.93
N ALA A 65 -7.11 -8.87 38.47
CA ALA A 65 -6.04 -9.43 39.28
C ALA A 65 -5.70 -8.53 40.49
N SER A 66 -5.62 -7.21 40.28
CA SER A 66 -5.37 -6.24 41.35
C SER A 66 -6.48 -6.25 42.40
N TRP A 67 -7.73 -6.40 41.95
CA TRP A 67 -8.90 -6.40 42.81
C TRP A 67 -8.95 -7.65 43.69
N GLN A 68 -8.53 -8.80 43.15
CA GLN A 68 -8.36 -10.02 43.92
C GLN A 68 -7.33 -9.90 45.05
N HIS A 69 -6.33 -9.04 44.92
CA HIS A 69 -5.27 -8.87 45.93
C HIS A 69 -5.63 -7.90 47.07
N ARG A 70 -6.71 -7.13 46.97
CA ARG A 70 -7.12 -6.18 48.02
C ARG A 70 -7.76 -6.90 49.22
N ARG A 71 -7.36 -6.51 50.44
CA ARG A 71 -7.79 -7.13 51.72
C ARG A 71 -9.31 -7.22 51.92
N ILE A 72 -10.07 -6.19 51.51
CA ILE A 72 -11.54 -6.15 51.60
C ILE A 72 -12.19 -7.31 50.82
N TYR A 73 -11.52 -7.75 49.76
CA TYR A 73 -12.03 -8.78 48.86
C TYR A 73 -11.89 -10.21 49.39
N ARG A 74 -11.08 -10.42 50.44
CA ARG A 74 -10.81 -11.75 51.00
C ARG A 74 -12.05 -12.35 51.67
N VAL A 75 -12.81 -11.53 52.39
CA VAL A 75 -14.05 -11.93 53.08
C VAL A 75 -15.18 -12.18 52.08
N TRP A 76 -15.29 -11.33 51.05
CA TRP A 76 -16.28 -11.50 49.99
C TRP A 76 -16.07 -12.80 49.20
N ARG A 77 -14.80 -13.16 48.97
CA ARG A 77 -14.41 -14.41 48.27
C ARG A 77 -14.94 -15.67 48.97
N LEU A 78 -14.93 -15.68 50.30
CA LEU A 78 -15.44 -16.79 51.11
C LEU A 78 -16.96 -16.93 51.03
N ARG A 79 -17.69 -15.82 50.86
CA ARG A 79 -19.16 -15.83 50.76
C ARG A 79 -19.69 -16.18 49.37
N HIS A 80 -18.91 -15.94 48.30
CA HIS A 80 -19.37 -16.13 46.91
C HIS A 80 -18.37 -16.88 46.02
N PRO A 81 -18.12 -18.18 46.26
CA PRO A 81 -17.11 -18.96 45.52
C PRO A 81 -17.42 -19.10 44.02
N ALA A 82 -18.70 -19.21 43.64
CA ALA A 82 -19.10 -19.34 42.24
C ALA A 82 -18.75 -18.10 41.39
N ARG A 83 -18.96 -16.90 41.95
CA ARG A 83 -18.63 -15.64 41.25
C ARG A 83 -17.12 -15.46 41.08
N VAL A 84 -16.33 -15.93 42.04
CA VAL A 84 -14.86 -15.88 41.98
C VAL A 84 -14.33 -16.80 40.88
N ALA A 85 -14.90 -18.00 40.73
CA ALA A 85 -14.57 -18.89 39.63
C ALA A 85 -14.90 -18.26 38.27
N GLN A 86 -16.04 -17.58 38.15
CA GLN A 86 -16.44 -16.87 36.94
C GLN A 86 -15.51 -15.69 36.61
N GLN A 87 -15.14 -14.87 37.60
CA GLN A 87 -14.16 -13.78 37.43
C GLN A 87 -12.79 -14.30 37.01
N ARG A 88 -12.35 -15.44 37.56
CA ARG A 88 -11.09 -16.07 37.17
C ARG A 88 -11.12 -16.57 35.73
N ARG A 89 -12.24 -17.18 35.29
CA ARG A 89 -12.44 -17.56 33.89
C ARG A 89 -12.42 -16.35 32.95
N LEU A 90 -13.10 -15.26 33.34
CA LEU A 90 -13.09 -14.00 32.59
C LEU A 90 -11.68 -13.40 32.46
N MET A 91 -10.91 -13.39 33.55
CA MET A 91 -9.52 -12.93 33.54
C MET A 91 -8.66 -13.76 32.59
N TRP A 92 -8.75 -15.09 32.66
CA TRP A 92 -8.03 -15.98 31.74
C TRP A 92 -8.47 -15.82 30.29
N ALA A 93 -9.78 -15.64 30.04
CA ALA A 93 -10.31 -15.40 28.70
C ALA A 93 -9.80 -14.07 28.14
N LEU A 94 -9.78 -13.00 28.94
CA LEU A 94 -9.23 -11.69 28.54
C LEU A 94 -7.72 -11.77 28.27
N ALA A 95 -6.97 -12.46 29.13
CA ALA A 95 -5.54 -12.67 28.93
C ALA A 95 -5.26 -13.47 27.65
N ALA A 96 -5.99 -14.58 27.43
CA ALA A 96 -5.86 -15.39 26.22
C ALA A 96 -6.26 -14.63 24.95
N ALA A 97 -7.36 -13.86 25.00
CA ALA A 97 -7.79 -13.00 23.90
C ALA A 97 -6.74 -11.92 23.58
N GLY A 98 -6.19 -11.27 24.61
CA GLY A 98 -5.12 -10.28 24.43
C GLY A 98 -3.87 -10.87 23.79
N VAL A 99 -3.41 -12.04 24.26
CA VAL A 99 -2.24 -12.73 23.70
C VAL A 99 -2.49 -13.20 22.27
N THR A 100 -3.66 -13.78 21.98
CA THR A 100 -3.99 -14.23 20.62
C THR A 100 -4.08 -13.08 19.63
N LEU A 101 -4.70 -11.96 20.00
CA LEU A 101 -4.72 -10.74 19.18
C LEU A 101 -3.30 -10.18 18.98
N LEU A 102 -2.47 -10.18 20.01
CA LEU A 102 -1.08 -9.72 19.92
C LEU A 102 -0.26 -10.60 18.96
N LEU A 103 -0.39 -11.92 19.06
CA LEU A 103 0.25 -12.86 18.14
C LEU A 103 -0.24 -12.69 16.70
N PHE A 104 -1.54 -12.42 16.52
CA PHE A 104 -2.10 -12.12 15.20
C PHE A 104 -1.55 -10.82 14.60
N LEU A 105 -1.35 -9.79 15.43
CA LEU A 105 -0.73 -8.52 15.03
C LEU A 105 0.74 -8.68 14.62
N LEU A 106 1.50 -9.56 15.29
CA LEU A 106 2.90 -9.86 15.01
C LEU A 106 3.09 -10.88 13.88
N SER A 107 2.05 -11.63 13.55
CA SER A 107 2.10 -12.68 12.53
C SER A 107 2.43 -12.11 11.15
N PRO A 108 3.20 -12.84 10.31
CA PRO A 108 3.40 -12.47 8.89
C PRO A 108 2.10 -12.49 8.08
N VAL A 109 1.03 -13.06 8.62
CA VAL A 109 -0.33 -13.04 8.02
C VAL A 109 -1.14 -11.82 8.51
N GLY A 110 -0.58 -11.03 9.44
CA GLY A 110 -1.24 -9.89 10.05
C GLY A 110 -1.40 -8.70 9.12
N PHE A 111 -2.20 -7.73 9.58
CA PHE A 111 -2.49 -6.49 8.85
C PHE A 111 -1.25 -5.66 8.48
N MET A 112 -0.17 -5.76 9.28
CA MET A 112 1.08 -5.04 9.02
C MET A 112 1.82 -5.57 7.80
N ALA A 113 1.97 -6.89 7.66
CA ALA A 113 2.64 -7.50 6.51
C ALA A 113 1.85 -7.23 5.21
N GLN A 114 0.52 -7.30 5.28
CA GLN A 114 -0.36 -6.93 4.16
C GLN A 114 -0.22 -5.45 3.79
N HIS A 115 -0.12 -4.56 4.79
CA HIS A 115 0.09 -3.14 4.55
C HIS A 115 1.43 -2.86 3.87
N GLU A 116 2.50 -3.52 4.30
CA GLU A 116 3.82 -3.40 3.65
C GLU A 116 3.80 -3.89 2.21
N ALA A 117 3.16 -5.03 1.92
CA ALA A 117 3.01 -5.53 0.56
C ALA A 117 2.30 -4.50 -0.34
N ARG A 118 1.19 -3.93 0.14
CA ARG A 118 0.47 -2.85 -0.57
C ARG A 118 1.31 -1.59 -0.76
N LEU A 119 2.13 -1.21 0.22
CA LEU A 119 3.06 -0.09 0.07
C LEU A 119 4.12 -0.36 -1.00
N ARG A 120 4.63 -1.59 -1.11
CA ARG A 120 5.58 -1.97 -2.17
C ARG A 120 4.92 -1.88 -3.55
N GLU A 121 3.69 -2.37 -3.71
CA GLU A 121 2.92 -2.23 -4.95
C GLU A 121 2.71 -0.75 -5.33
N VAL A 122 2.37 0.11 -4.36
CA VAL A 122 2.19 1.55 -4.61
C VAL A 122 3.51 2.20 -5.03
N ARG A 123 4.62 1.87 -4.38
CA ARG A 123 5.95 2.38 -4.77
C ARG A 123 6.34 1.96 -6.19
N GLN A 124 5.98 0.74 -6.60
CA GLN A 124 6.19 0.30 -7.98
C GLN A 124 5.35 1.12 -8.96
N LEU A 125 4.07 1.36 -8.64
CA LEU A 125 3.21 2.24 -9.44
C LEU A 125 3.75 3.67 -9.53
N ASP A 126 4.27 4.22 -8.44
CA ASP A 126 4.89 5.55 -8.41
C ASP A 126 6.16 5.58 -9.29
N GLY A 127 6.96 4.51 -9.27
CA GLY A 127 8.11 4.36 -10.16
C GLY A 127 7.73 4.43 -11.64
N ILE A 128 6.69 3.70 -12.03
CA ILE A 128 6.13 3.72 -13.40
C ILE A 128 5.59 5.10 -13.75
N ALA A 129 4.87 5.74 -12.83
CA ALA A 129 4.33 7.09 -13.01
C ALA A 129 5.45 8.12 -13.26
N VAL A 130 6.54 8.05 -12.50
CA VAL A 130 7.71 8.91 -12.69
C VAL A 130 8.38 8.66 -14.04
N GLN A 131 8.56 7.40 -14.44
CA GLN A 131 9.13 7.07 -15.75
C GLN A 131 8.23 7.54 -16.91
N ALA A 132 6.90 7.43 -16.77
CA ALA A 132 5.95 7.96 -17.75
C ALA A 132 6.08 9.49 -17.90
N LEU A 133 6.25 10.23 -16.80
CA LEU A 133 6.51 11.67 -16.85
C LEU A 133 7.86 12.00 -17.51
N MET A 134 8.90 11.20 -17.24
CA MET A 134 10.20 11.36 -17.92
C MET A 134 10.07 11.13 -19.43
N LEU A 135 9.31 10.10 -19.86
CA LEU A 135 9.03 9.85 -21.28
C LEU A 135 8.24 11.00 -21.91
N LYS A 136 7.21 11.53 -21.24
CA LYS A 136 6.48 12.72 -21.69
C LYS A 136 7.43 13.90 -21.96
N ARG A 137 8.36 14.18 -21.04
CA ARG A 137 9.36 15.25 -21.20
C ARG A 137 10.29 14.98 -22.38
N ARG A 138 10.69 13.73 -22.61
CA ARG A 138 11.53 13.34 -23.76
C ARG A 138 10.78 13.50 -25.08
N TYR A 139 9.53 13.06 -25.17
CA TYR A 139 8.70 13.27 -26.37
C TYR A 139 8.48 14.76 -26.69
N ALA A 140 8.23 15.59 -25.67
CA ALA A 140 8.13 17.05 -25.85
C ALA A 140 9.47 17.71 -26.26
N ALA A 141 10.60 17.20 -25.76
CA ALA A 141 11.92 17.66 -26.20
C ALA A 141 12.23 17.24 -27.65
N LEU A 142 11.74 16.08 -28.09
CA LEU A 142 11.87 15.60 -29.47
C LEU A 142 10.95 16.35 -30.43
N SER A 143 9.72 16.67 -30.03
CA SER A 143 8.81 17.47 -30.88
C SER A 143 9.34 18.88 -31.14
N SER A 144 10.12 19.44 -30.20
CA SER A 144 10.79 20.75 -30.39
C SER A 144 12.10 20.70 -31.17
N ARG A 145 12.70 19.51 -31.39
CA ARG A 145 13.97 19.34 -32.15
C ARG A 145 13.77 18.40 -33.34
N ALA A 146 13.55 18.97 -34.52
CA ALA A 146 13.52 18.23 -35.77
C ALA A 146 14.94 18.08 -36.38
N THR A 147 15.75 17.17 -35.84
CA THR A 147 17.08 16.83 -36.37
C THR A 147 17.16 15.35 -36.74
N ALA A 148 18.13 14.93 -37.56
CA ALA A 148 18.28 13.51 -37.96
C ALA A 148 18.47 12.55 -36.75
N ASP A 149 19.05 13.05 -35.66
CA ASP A 149 19.20 12.31 -34.40
C ASP A 149 17.87 12.09 -33.66
N SER A 150 16.80 12.82 -34.02
CA SER A 150 15.50 12.71 -33.35
C SER A 150 14.77 11.41 -33.68
N ALA A 151 15.04 10.79 -34.83
CA ALA A 151 14.47 9.50 -35.21
C ALA A 151 15.00 8.35 -34.34
N ALA A 152 16.33 8.26 -34.18
CA ALA A 152 16.94 7.26 -33.30
C ALA A 152 16.56 7.49 -31.83
N ALA A 153 16.50 8.75 -31.38
CA ALA A 153 16.06 9.08 -30.03
C ALA A 153 14.58 8.78 -29.79
N TYR A 154 13.73 8.90 -30.82
CA TYR A 154 12.32 8.49 -30.77
C TYR A 154 12.19 6.97 -30.64
N GLU A 155 12.94 6.19 -31.43
CA GLU A 155 12.95 4.72 -31.33
C GLU A 155 13.38 4.26 -29.92
N CYS A 156 14.41 4.85 -29.33
CA CYS A 156 14.80 4.57 -27.95
C CYS A 156 13.69 4.90 -26.93
N CYS A 157 12.89 5.95 -27.18
CA CYS A 157 11.75 6.29 -26.32
C CYS A 157 10.59 5.30 -26.48
N GLU A 158 10.34 4.80 -27.69
CA GLU A 158 9.34 3.76 -27.97
C GLU A 158 9.70 2.43 -27.32
N GLU A 159 10.98 2.03 -27.34
CA GLU A 159 11.44 0.83 -26.63
C GLU A 159 11.22 0.94 -25.11
N ALA A 160 11.58 2.09 -24.53
CA ALA A 160 11.35 2.37 -23.12
C ALA A 160 9.84 2.42 -22.79
N TRP A 161 9.01 2.93 -23.69
CA TRP A 161 7.56 2.95 -23.56
C TRP A 161 6.96 1.53 -23.58
N ALA A 162 7.41 0.68 -24.50
CA ALA A 162 6.98 -0.72 -24.59
C ALA A 162 7.38 -1.53 -23.34
N ALA A 163 8.60 -1.33 -22.84
CA ALA A 163 9.07 -1.95 -21.60
C ALA A 163 8.22 -1.54 -20.39
N LEU A 164 7.89 -0.24 -20.30
CA LEU A 164 7.10 0.32 -19.20
C LEU A 164 5.64 -0.18 -19.24
N LEU A 165 5.04 -0.31 -20.42
CA LEU A 165 3.71 -0.93 -20.57
C LEU A 165 3.72 -2.40 -20.14
N LYS A 166 4.77 -3.15 -20.46
CA LYS A 166 4.91 -4.54 -20.03
C LYS A 166 5.01 -4.65 -18.50
N GLU A 167 5.77 -3.76 -17.86
CA GLU A 167 5.87 -3.69 -16.40
C GLU A 167 4.52 -3.33 -15.77
N ARG A 168 3.78 -2.39 -16.37
CA ARG A 168 2.44 -2.01 -15.91
C ARG A 168 1.44 -3.17 -15.98
N VAL A 169 1.42 -3.92 -17.08
CA VAL A 169 0.55 -5.09 -17.25
C VAL A 169 0.89 -6.17 -16.23
N ALA A 170 2.18 -6.44 -15.99
CA ALA A 170 2.61 -7.41 -15.00
C ALA A 170 2.15 -7.06 -13.57
N ILE A 171 2.01 -5.77 -13.25
CA ILE A 171 1.48 -5.33 -11.94
C ILE A 171 -0.04 -5.50 -11.86
N ASP A 172 -0.77 -5.36 -12.97
CA ASP A 172 -2.22 -5.54 -12.99
C ASP A 172 -2.64 -7.02 -13.05
N GLU A 173 -1.82 -7.93 -13.61
CA GLU A 173 -2.06 -9.38 -13.59
C GLU A 173 -1.81 -10.05 -12.23
N ASN A 174 -0.92 -9.48 -11.41
CA ASN A 174 -0.56 -10.01 -10.09
C ASN A 174 -1.50 -9.55 -8.96
N VAL A 175 -2.66 -8.96 -9.30
CA VAL A 175 -3.64 -8.33 -8.38
C VAL A 175 -4.99 -9.02 -8.47
#